data_AF-A0A663LXQ6-F1
#
_entry.id   AF-A0A663LXQ6-F1
#
_cell.length_a   1.000
_cell.length_b   1.000
_cell.length_c   1.000
_cell.angle_alpha   90.00
_cell.angle_beta   90.00
_cell.angle_gamma   90.00
#
_symmetry.space_group_name_H-M   'P 1'
#
loop_
_entity.id
_entity.type
_entity.pdbx_description
1 polymer ?
#
loop_
_entity_poly.entity_id
_entity_poly.type
_entity_poly.pdbx_seq_one_letter_code
_entity_poly.pdbx_strand_id
1 'polypeptide(L)'
;GYANGAAGPPRADTKCGRLSSNDSQSFCDQRDSQSFSPRPATSGSLGLDLETAVDCTLLDTKPIRIGTNVRGPIMINNQAVGALLIGRSSATMLGLTVLVGLIDKDYTGEIQIMTQTLFPPLFFARGSKIAQLIPLPHLAASLAPLQTASRGSGAFGSTNQERPLLGLSRSHLNGKLIYPCGSNNGR
;
A
#
# COMPACT_ATOMS: atom_id res chain seq x y z
N GLY A 1 -56.61 -18.55 21.15
CA GLY A 1 -55.61 -17.49 20.92
C GLY A 1 -54.35 -18.14 20.41
N TYR A 2 -53.94 -17.82 19.18
CA TYR A 2 -52.71 -18.33 18.58
C TYR A 2 -51.52 -17.60 19.21
N ALA A 3 -50.59 -18.34 19.83
CA ALA A 3 -49.30 -17.82 20.28
C ALA A 3 -48.18 -18.52 19.49
N ASN A 4 -47.49 -17.72 18.68
CA ASN A 4 -46.36 -18.10 17.83
C ASN A 4 -45.12 -18.41 18.67
N GLY A 5 -44.56 -19.61 18.52
CA GLY A 5 -43.20 -19.95 18.97
C GLY A 5 -42.20 -19.65 17.86
N ALA A 6 -41.51 -18.51 17.95
CA ALA A 6 -40.41 -18.18 17.05
C ALA A 6 -39.12 -18.87 17.53
N ALA A 7 -38.56 -19.74 16.70
CA ALA A 7 -37.23 -20.30 16.86
C ALA A 7 -36.17 -19.21 16.62
N GLY A 8 -35.33 -18.94 17.61
CA GLY A 8 -34.17 -18.05 17.46
C GLY A 8 -33.09 -18.67 16.56
N PRO A 9 -32.26 -17.86 15.87
CA PRO A 9 -31.22 -18.37 15.00
C PRO A 9 -30.10 -19.06 15.80
N PRO A 10 -29.38 -20.02 15.19
CA PRO A 10 -28.30 -20.74 15.87
C PRO A 10 -27.15 -19.79 16.20
N ARG A 11 -26.65 -19.89 17.44
CA ARG A 11 -25.42 -19.22 17.88
C ARG A 11 -24.26 -19.82 17.10
N ALA A 12 -23.59 -19.01 16.29
CA ALA A 12 -22.32 -19.40 15.70
C ALA A 12 -21.25 -19.39 16.79
N ASP A 13 -20.71 -20.57 17.10
CA ASP A 13 -19.58 -20.75 17.97
C ASP A 13 -18.32 -20.15 17.30
N THR A 14 -18.05 -18.88 17.57
CA THR A 14 -16.76 -18.28 17.24
C THR A 14 -15.72 -18.92 18.16
N LYS A 15 -14.96 -19.89 17.64
CA LYS A 15 -13.72 -20.36 18.28
C LYS A 15 -12.80 -19.16 18.49
N CYS A 16 -12.74 -18.68 19.72
CA CYS A 16 -11.73 -17.72 20.16
C CYS A 16 -10.37 -18.44 20.15
N GLY A 17 -9.58 -18.21 19.10
CA GLY A 17 -8.18 -18.64 19.04
C GLY A 17 -7.39 -17.95 20.14
N ARG A 18 -6.62 -18.74 20.89
CA ARG A 18 -5.75 -18.30 21.98
C ARG A 18 -4.65 -17.38 21.42
N LEU A 19 -4.68 -16.09 21.77
CA LEU A 19 -3.62 -15.13 21.42
C LEU A 19 -2.33 -15.54 22.14
N SER A 20 -1.29 -15.86 21.37
CA SER A 20 0.07 -16.01 21.88
C SER A 20 0.72 -14.62 21.97
N SER A 21 1.34 -14.31 23.10
CA SER A 21 1.66 -12.95 23.54
C SER A 21 2.91 -12.33 22.90
N ASN A 22 3.26 -12.65 21.65
CA ASN A 22 4.53 -12.19 21.03
C ASN A 22 4.45 -11.63 19.59
N ASP A 23 3.27 -11.48 18.99
CA ASP A 23 3.18 -10.96 17.61
C ASP A 23 2.78 -9.48 17.56
N SER A 24 3.76 -8.58 17.67
CA SER A 24 3.61 -7.14 17.38
C SER A 24 3.53 -6.84 15.87
N GLN A 25 3.06 -7.79 15.06
CA GLN A 25 3.05 -7.68 13.60
C GLN A 25 1.66 -7.31 13.08
N SER A 26 1.60 -6.28 12.25
CA SER A 26 0.40 -5.96 11.48
C SER A 26 -0.03 -7.12 10.59
N PHE A 27 -1.34 -7.38 10.54
CA PHE A 27 -1.93 -8.52 9.84
C PHE A 27 -2.91 -8.08 8.76
N CYS A 28 -2.95 -8.81 7.64
CA CYS A 28 -3.83 -8.59 6.50
C CYS A 28 -4.40 -9.92 5.98
N ASP A 29 -5.72 -10.07 5.93
CA ASP A 29 -6.39 -11.31 5.48
C ASP A 29 -7.05 -11.17 4.09
N GLN A 30 -6.79 -12.11 3.18
CA GLN A 30 -7.31 -12.12 1.81
C GLN A 30 -8.51 -13.06 1.66
N ARG A 31 -9.55 -12.61 0.93
CA ARG A 31 -10.69 -13.44 0.48
C ARG A 31 -10.98 -13.18 -1.01
N ASP A 32 -11.68 -14.09 -1.70
CA ASP A 32 -11.86 -14.09 -3.17
C ASP A 32 -12.23 -12.75 -3.83
N SER A 33 -11.73 -12.57 -5.06
CA SER A 33 -11.57 -11.31 -5.80
C SER A 33 -12.74 -11.00 -6.73
N GLN A 34 -13.49 -9.94 -6.45
CA GLN A 34 -14.18 -9.19 -7.50
C GLN A 34 -13.23 -8.15 -8.10
N SER A 35 -13.28 -7.99 -9.43
CA SER A 35 -12.47 -7.01 -10.15
C SER A 35 -12.91 -5.58 -9.80
N PHE A 36 -12.18 -4.91 -8.92
CA PHE A 36 -12.41 -3.50 -8.58
C PHE A 36 -11.78 -2.58 -9.64
N SER A 37 -12.60 -1.70 -10.23
CA SER A 37 -12.12 -0.63 -11.12
C SER A 37 -12.23 0.70 -10.38
N PRO A 38 -11.12 1.40 -10.10
CA PRO A 38 -11.15 2.71 -9.46
C PRO A 38 -12.01 3.71 -10.24
N ARG A 39 -12.77 4.55 -9.53
CA ARG A 39 -13.68 5.55 -10.12
C ARG A 39 -13.56 6.90 -9.38
N PRO A 40 -13.84 8.03 -10.07
CA PRO A 40 -14.02 9.31 -9.40
C PRO A 40 -15.22 9.27 -8.46
N ALA A 41 -15.13 9.92 -7.30
CA ALA A 41 -16.23 9.99 -6.34
C ALA A 41 -17.37 10.91 -6.82
N THR A 42 -17.03 11.97 -7.56
CA THR A 42 -17.95 12.97 -8.12
C THR A 42 -17.49 13.39 -9.52
N SER A 43 -18.34 14.12 -10.25
CA SER A 43 -17.98 14.66 -11.57
C SER A 43 -16.79 15.63 -11.55
N GLY A 44 -16.54 16.30 -10.41
CA GLY A 44 -15.39 17.18 -10.22
C GLY A 44 -14.19 16.53 -9.52
N SER A 45 -14.25 15.23 -9.23
CA SER A 45 -13.16 14.53 -8.55
C SER A 45 -11.98 14.32 -9.49
N LEU A 46 -10.79 14.74 -9.05
CA LEU A 46 -9.54 14.49 -9.76
C LEU A 46 -9.01 13.08 -9.53
N GLY A 47 -9.28 12.53 -8.35
CA GLY A 47 -8.77 11.23 -7.93
C GLY A 47 -9.73 10.08 -8.19
N LEU A 48 -9.15 8.89 -8.38
CA LEU A 48 -9.85 7.61 -8.43
C LEU A 48 -9.66 6.90 -7.09
N ASP A 49 -10.74 6.66 -6.35
CA ASP A 49 -10.63 6.04 -5.02
C ASP A 49 -10.07 4.61 -5.12
N LEU A 50 -9.17 4.25 -4.20
CA LEU A 50 -8.61 2.92 -4.04
C LEU A 50 -9.08 2.27 -2.73
N GLU A 51 -9.59 1.06 -2.87
CA GLU A 51 -10.08 0.22 -1.78
C GLU A 51 -9.02 -0.78 -1.30
N THR A 52 -9.01 -1.07 -0.01
CA THR A 52 -8.22 -2.17 0.55
C THR A 52 -8.82 -3.52 0.13
N ALA A 53 -7.99 -4.45 -0.33
CA ALA A 53 -8.42 -5.82 -0.65
C ALA A 53 -8.54 -6.73 0.58
N VAL A 54 -8.04 -6.26 1.73
CA VAL A 54 -7.83 -7.01 2.96
C VAL A 54 -8.32 -6.20 4.16
N ASP A 55 -8.76 -6.90 5.19
CA ASP A 55 -8.86 -6.33 6.53
C ASP A 55 -7.45 -6.01 7.03
N CYS A 56 -7.22 -4.87 7.66
CA CYS A 56 -5.89 -4.43 8.06
C CYS A 56 -5.88 -3.78 9.44
N THR A 57 -4.96 -4.23 10.30
CA THR A 57 -4.69 -3.60 11.61
C THR A 57 -3.24 -3.14 11.69
N LEU A 58 -3.05 -1.83 11.90
CA LEU A 58 -1.76 -1.20 12.16
C LEU A 58 -1.49 -1.22 13.66
N LEU A 59 -0.54 -2.05 14.10
CA LEU A 59 -0.21 -2.23 15.52
C LEU A 59 0.99 -1.40 15.98
N ASP A 60 1.84 -0.97 15.05
CA ASP A 60 2.95 -0.08 15.30
C ASP A 60 3.00 1.05 14.25
N THR A 61 4.04 1.87 14.31
CA THR A 61 4.23 3.01 13.40
C THR A 61 5.04 2.66 12.15
N LYS A 62 5.39 1.39 11.92
CA LYS A 62 6.19 1.01 10.76
C LYS A 62 5.33 1.07 9.49
N PRO A 63 5.92 1.49 8.36
CA PRO A 63 5.26 1.37 7.07
C PRO A 63 4.94 -0.09 6.72
N ILE A 64 3.72 -0.32 6.26
CA ILE A 64 3.30 -1.58 5.67
C ILE A 64 2.76 -1.37 4.25
N ARG A 65 2.55 -2.47 3.53
CA ARG A 65 1.91 -2.49 2.22
C ARG A 65 0.55 -3.15 2.34
N ILE A 66 -0.48 -2.50 1.83
CA ILE A 66 -1.84 -3.02 1.79
C ILE A 66 -2.21 -3.28 0.33
N GLY A 67 -2.63 -4.51 0.02
CA GLY A 67 -3.09 -4.88 -1.32
C GLY A 67 -4.42 -4.21 -1.68
N THR A 68 -4.65 -4.00 -2.98
CA THR A 68 -5.88 -3.40 -3.51
C THR A 68 -6.59 -4.27 -4.54
N ASN A 69 -5.95 -5.36 -5.01
CA ASN A 69 -6.37 -6.15 -6.17
C ASN A 69 -6.48 -5.34 -7.49
N VAL A 70 -6.11 -4.06 -7.50
CA VAL A 70 -6.03 -3.24 -8.72
C VAL A 70 -4.67 -3.48 -9.34
N ARG A 71 -4.65 -3.82 -10.63
CA ARG A 71 -3.41 -3.97 -11.40
C ARG A 71 -3.26 -2.84 -12.38
N GLY A 72 -2.00 -2.45 -12.61
CA GLY A 72 -1.66 -1.57 -13.72
C GLY A 72 -1.68 -2.30 -15.06
N PRO A 73 -1.60 -1.57 -16.19
CA PRO A 73 -1.53 -0.11 -16.26
C PRO A 73 -2.86 0.55 -15.90
N ILE A 74 -2.81 1.79 -15.42
CA ILE A 74 -4.04 2.56 -15.15
C ILE A 74 -4.60 3.02 -16.50
N MET A 75 -5.84 2.64 -16.79
CA MET A 75 -6.50 2.93 -18.07
C MET A 75 -7.55 4.02 -17.90
N ILE A 76 -7.42 5.11 -18.66
CA ILE A 76 -8.40 6.20 -18.74
C ILE A 76 -8.72 6.45 -20.20
N ASN A 77 -10.01 6.38 -20.57
CA ASN A 77 -10.46 6.52 -21.96
C ASN A 77 -9.64 5.65 -22.94
N ASN A 78 -9.40 4.39 -22.55
CA ASN A 78 -8.62 3.40 -23.29
C ASN A 78 -7.13 3.77 -23.51
N GLN A 79 -6.60 4.72 -22.74
CA GLN A 79 -5.18 5.09 -22.76
C GLN A 79 -4.53 4.77 -21.42
N ALA A 80 -3.35 4.13 -21.47
CA ALA A 80 -2.53 3.94 -20.30
C ALA A 80 -1.95 5.29 -19.84
N VAL A 81 -2.04 5.55 -18.54
CA VAL A 81 -1.54 6.77 -17.89
C VAL A 81 -0.72 6.42 -16.65
N GLY A 82 0.20 7.32 -16.27
CA GLY A 82 0.82 7.28 -14.95
C GLY A 82 -0.07 7.96 -13.91
N ALA A 83 0.17 7.71 -12.63
CA ALA A 83 -0.58 8.35 -11.56
C ALA A 83 0.23 8.52 -10.28
N LEU A 84 -0.16 9.51 -9.47
CA LEU A 84 0.24 9.59 -8.06
C LEU A 84 -0.75 8.82 -7.19
N LEU A 85 -0.24 7.94 -6.34
CA LEU A 85 -0.99 7.35 -5.24
C LEU A 85 -0.83 8.24 -4.02
N ILE A 86 -1.94 8.78 -3.51
CA ILE A 86 -1.96 9.65 -2.31
C ILE A 86 -3.06 9.21 -1.34
N GLY A 87 -2.96 9.63 -0.08
CA GLY A 87 -3.99 9.39 0.92
C GLY A 87 -5.27 10.17 0.65
N ARG A 88 -6.41 9.63 1.09
CA ARG A 88 -7.66 10.40 1.19
C ARG A 88 -7.63 11.23 2.46
N SER A 89 -8.14 12.46 2.40
CA SER A 89 -8.20 13.36 3.57
C SER A 89 -8.93 12.72 4.75
N SER A 90 -9.99 11.95 4.49
CA SER A 90 -10.71 11.20 5.52
C SER A 90 -9.83 10.19 6.26
N ALA A 91 -8.90 9.53 5.55
CA ALA A 91 -7.97 8.60 6.17
C ALA A 91 -6.87 9.33 6.95
N THR A 92 -6.38 10.46 6.43
CA THR A 92 -5.44 11.34 7.15
C THR A 92 -6.00 11.81 8.47
N MET A 93 -7.29 12.17 8.52
CA MET A 93 -7.96 12.59 9.76
C MET A 93 -8.04 11.47 10.82
N LEU A 94 -7.94 10.20 10.42
CA LEU A 94 -7.88 9.05 11.33
C LEU A 94 -6.45 8.73 11.80
N GLY A 95 -5.46 9.56 11.44
CA GLY A 95 -4.06 9.33 11.76
C GLY A 95 -3.32 8.41 10.78
N LEU A 96 -3.94 8.06 9.66
CA LEU A 96 -3.29 7.28 8.61
C LEU A 96 -2.45 8.17 7.70
N THR A 97 -1.17 7.84 7.58
CA THR A 97 -0.28 8.45 6.59
C THR A 97 -0.09 7.48 5.44
N VAL A 98 -0.66 7.79 4.27
CA VAL A 98 -0.33 7.08 3.03
C VAL A 98 0.94 7.70 2.45
N LEU A 99 1.97 6.89 2.27
CA LEU A 99 3.22 7.31 1.63
C LEU A 99 2.96 7.48 0.13
N VAL A 100 3.38 8.63 -0.40
CA VAL A 100 3.16 8.96 -1.82
C VAL A 100 3.83 7.91 -2.70
N GLY A 101 3.07 7.36 -3.64
CA GLY A 101 3.57 6.44 -4.66
C GLY A 101 3.51 7.08 -6.05
N LEU A 102 4.50 6.82 -6.89
CA LEU A 102 4.41 7.07 -8.33
C LEU A 102 4.14 5.73 -9.04
N ILE A 103 3.02 5.66 -9.74
CA ILE A 103 2.65 4.51 -10.57
C ILE A 103 2.98 4.87 -12.01
N ASP A 104 3.99 4.19 -12.55
CA ASP A 104 4.40 4.39 -13.94
C ASP A 104 3.32 3.88 -14.91
N LYS A 105 3.27 4.51 -16.08
CA LYS A 105 2.30 4.18 -17.15
C LYS A 105 2.43 2.72 -17.62
N ASP A 106 3.63 2.15 -17.58
CA ASP A 106 3.95 0.79 -18.01
C ASP A 106 4.10 -0.20 -16.85
N TYR A 107 3.68 0.18 -15.64
CA TYR A 107 3.61 -0.73 -14.51
C TYR A 107 2.46 -1.74 -14.68
N THR A 108 2.75 -3.04 -14.56
CA THR A 108 1.79 -4.15 -14.75
C THR A 108 1.54 -4.98 -13.49
N GLY A 109 2.16 -4.58 -12.38
CA GLY A 109 1.98 -5.20 -11.08
C GLY A 109 0.69 -4.77 -10.39
N GLU A 110 0.47 -5.32 -9.19
CA GLU A 110 -0.57 -4.84 -8.29
C GLU A 110 -0.19 -3.46 -7.75
N ILE A 111 -1.14 -2.53 -7.74
CA ILE A 111 -1.02 -1.24 -7.06
C ILE A 111 -1.25 -1.49 -5.57
N GLN A 112 -0.23 -1.27 -4.75
CA GLN A 112 -0.33 -1.46 -3.30
C GLN A 112 -0.22 -0.11 -2.59
N ILE A 113 -0.97 0.04 -1.50
CA ILE A 113 -0.97 1.25 -0.68
C ILE A 113 0.09 1.10 0.39
N MET A 114 1.13 1.94 0.34
CA MET A 114 2.12 2.02 1.41
C MET A 114 1.62 2.97 2.48
N THR A 115 1.55 2.53 3.73
CA THR A 115 0.98 3.34 4.80
C THR A 115 1.56 3.04 6.16
N GLN A 116 1.51 4.04 7.05
CA GLN A 116 1.81 3.95 8.46
C GLN A 116 0.76 4.71 9.26
N THR A 117 0.55 4.34 10.52
CA THR A 117 -0.27 5.13 11.45
C THR A 117 0.61 5.97 12.36
N LEU A 118 0.16 7.17 12.71
CA LEU A 118 0.76 7.98 13.77
C LEU A 118 0.27 7.56 15.16
N PHE A 119 -0.88 6.91 15.24
CA PHE A 119 -1.57 6.56 16.49
C PHE A 119 -2.08 5.10 16.43
N PRO A 120 -1.22 4.10 16.71
CA PRO A 120 -1.67 2.72 16.79
C PRO A 120 -2.48 2.46 18.09
N PRO A 121 -3.41 1.48 18.10
CA PRO A 121 -3.81 0.65 16.97
C PRO A 121 -4.79 1.37 16.03
N LEU A 122 -4.68 1.12 14.72
CA LEU A 122 -5.61 1.65 13.72
C LEU A 122 -6.10 0.52 12.80
N PHE A 123 -7.43 0.39 12.68
CA PHE A 123 -8.06 -0.69 11.91
C PHE A 123 -8.83 -0.15 10.70
N PHE A 124 -8.75 -0.90 9.59
CA PHE A 124 -9.57 -0.71 8.41
C PHE A 124 -10.13 -2.05 7.95
N ALA A 125 -11.43 -2.09 7.68
CA ALA A 125 -12.04 -3.24 7.04
C ALA A 125 -11.65 -3.28 5.55
N ARG A 126 -11.68 -4.46 4.95
CA ARG A 126 -11.67 -4.64 3.49
C ARG A 126 -12.70 -3.74 2.83
N GLY A 127 -12.37 -3.18 1.68
CA GLY A 127 -13.22 -2.25 0.94
C GLY A 127 -13.10 -0.80 1.44
N SER A 128 -12.27 -0.55 2.46
CA SER A 128 -12.05 0.82 2.94
C SER A 128 -11.31 1.64 1.88
N LYS A 129 -11.91 2.75 1.48
CA LYS A 129 -11.28 3.74 0.59
C LYS A 129 -10.32 4.60 1.40
N ILE A 130 -9.03 4.27 1.40
CA ILE A 130 -8.00 4.96 2.20
C ILE A 130 -7.01 5.78 1.36
N ALA A 131 -6.91 5.47 0.06
CA ALA A 131 -6.03 6.15 -0.88
C ALA A 131 -6.80 6.48 -2.18
N GLN A 132 -6.17 7.25 -3.05
CA GLN A 132 -6.69 7.61 -4.35
C GLN A 132 -5.54 7.75 -5.35
N LEU A 133 -5.82 7.45 -6.62
CA LEU A 133 -4.92 7.66 -7.75
C LEU A 133 -5.24 9.00 -8.41
N ILE A 134 -4.25 9.87 -8.58
CA ILE A 134 -4.35 11.10 -9.35
C ILE A 134 -3.64 10.88 -10.69
N PRO A 135 -4.39 10.71 -11.80
CA PRO A 135 -3.79 10.55 -13.12
C PRO A 135 -2.99 11.78 -13.53
N LEU A 136 -1.82 11.57 -14.14
CA LEU A 136 -0.93 12.65 -14.55
C LEU A 136 -0.64 12.61 -16.06
N PRO A 137 -0.41 13.78 -16.70
CA PRO A 137 0.15 13.82 -18.05
C PRO A 137 1.58 13.27 -18.05
N HIS A 138 1.91 12.44 -19.04
CA HIS A 138 3.26 11.89 -19.19
C HIS A 138 4.16 12.85 -19.98
N LEU A 139 4.62 13.91 -19.33
CA LEU A 139 5.45 14.94 -19.98
C LEU A 139 6.85 14.44 -20.40
N ALA A 140 7.35 13.36 -19.79
CA ALA A 140 8.63 12.74 -20.14
C ALA A 140 8.57 11.86 -21.40
N ALA A 141 7.40 11.66 -22.02
CA ALA A 141 7.23 10.75 -23.16
C ALA A 141 8.09 11.09 -24.38
N SER A 142 8.48 12.36 -24.55
CA SER A 142 9.34 12.82 -25.65
C SER A 142 10.83 12.67 -25.38
N LEU A 143 11.22 12.32 -24.15
CA LEU A 143 12.61 12.11 -23.77
C LEU A 143 13.00 10.65 -24.05
N ALA A 144 14.21 10.45 -24.59
CA ALA A 144 14.75 9.11 -24.78
C ALA A 144 15.08 8.47 -23.42
N PRO A 145 14.58 7.25 -23.11
CA PRO A 145 14.89 6.59 -21.86
C PRO A 145 16.33 6.05 -21.86
N LEU A 146 16.95 5.99 -20.68
CA LEU A 146 18.30 5.42 -20.50
C LEU A 146 18.32 3.89 -20.68
N GLN A 147 17.18 3.22 -20.48
CA GLN A 147 17.00 1.79 -20.66
C GLN A 147 15.72 1.55 -21.45
N THR A 148 15.74 0.59 -22.37
CA THR A 148 14.58 0.27 -23.24
C THR A 148 13.61 -0.72 -22.61
N ALA A 149 13.99 -1.36 -21.50
CA ALA A 149 13.13 -2.30 -20.81
C ALA A 149 11.98 -1.57 -20.12
N SER A 150 10.76 -2.08 -20.30
CA SER A 150 9.58 -1.61 -19.56
C SER A 150 9.73 -1.91 -18.07
N ARG A 151 9.12 -1.06 -17.24
CA ARG A 151 9.02 -1.27 -15.78
C ARG A 151 8.45 -2.63 -15.41
N GLY A 152 7.42 -3.09 -16.14
CA GLY A 152 6.75 -4.37 -15.90
C GLY A 152 6.12 -4.45 -14.51
N SER A 153 6.18 -5.61 -13.87
CA SER A 153 5.61 -5.83 -12.53
C SER A 153 6.60 -5.57 -11.39
N GLY A 154 7.81 -5.08 -11.69
CA GLY A 154 8.84 -4.81 -10.68
C GLY A 154 8.46 -3.61 -9.82
N ALA A 155 8.39 -3.79 -8.50
CA ALA A 155 8.05 -2.73 -7.54
C ALA A 155 9.05 -2.69 -6.38
N PHE A 156 9.08 -1.55 -5.67
CA PHE A 156 9.81 -1.37 -4.41
C PHE A 156 11.32 -1.65 -4.45
N GLY A 157 12.04 -0.98 -5.36
CA GLY A 157 13.49 -1.12 -5.46
C GLY A 157 13.96 -2.33 -6.27
N SER A 158 13.08 -2.87 -7.14
CA SER A 158 13.44 -3.98 -8.04
C SER A 158 14.59 -3.64 -9.01
N THR A 159 14.86 -2.35 -9.24
CA THR A 159 15.96 -1.88 -10.10
C THR A 159 17.19 -1.44 -9.31
N ASN A 160 17.03 -0.97 -8.07
CA ASN A 160 18.10 -0.46 -7.21
C ASN A 160 17.89 -0.95 -5.77
N GLN A 161 18.71 -1.92 -5.33
CA GLN A 161 18.77 -2.30 -3.93
C GLN A 161 19.63 -1.29 -3.16
N GLU A 162 19.02 -0.20 -2.72
CA GLU A 162 19.67 0.63 -1.70
C GLU A 162 19.86 -0.24 -0.44
N ARG A 163 21.10 -0.36 0.02
CA ARG A 163 21.42 -1.00 1.30
C ARG A 163 21.39 0.09 2.37
N PRO A 164 20.32 0.22 3.18
CA PRO A 164 20.34 1.15 4.28
C PRO A 164 21.46 0.75 5.24
N LEU A 165 22.40 1.68 5.49
CA LEU A 165 23.37 1.53 6.57
C LEU A 165 22.56 1.56 7.88
N LEU A 166 22.36 0.39 8.51
CA LEU A 166 21.79 0.34 9.84
C LEU A 166 22.69 1.16 10.77
N GLY A 167 22.14 2.25 11.33
CA GLY A 167 22.78 2.96 12.42
C GLY A 167 22.88 2.02 13.62
N LEU A 168 24.10 1.57 13.94
CA LEU A 168 24.38 0.81 15.14
C LEU A 168 23.96 1.65 16.35
N SER A 169 22.99 1.17 17.10
CA SER A 169 22.62 1.76 18.38
C SER A 169 23.52 1.22 19.49
N ARG A 170 23.92 2.17 20.34
CA ARG A 170 24.28 2.08 21.77
C ARG A 170 25.71 1.66 22.17
N SER A 171 26.30 2.59 22.92
CA SER A 171 27.16 2.33 24.09
C SER A 171 28.44 1.50 23.87
N HIS A 172 29.40 2.09 23.16
CA HIS A 172 30.87 2.04 23.34
C HIS A 172 31.52 2.23 21.98
N LEU A 173 31.96 3.45 21.67
CA LEU A 173 32.86 3.71 20.54
C LEU A 173 34.11 4.40 21.07
N ASN A 174 35.04 3.59 21.59
CA ASN A 174 36.46 3.88 21.46
C ASN A 174 36.95 3.02 20.30
N GLY A 175 36.98 3.58 19.09
CA GLY A 175 37.46 2.84 17.92
C GLY A 175 36.95 3.40 16.60
N LYS A 176 37.72 4.36 16.07
CA LYS A 176 37.84 4.76 14.65
C LYS A 176 36.95 4.01 13.65
N LEU A 177 35.91 4.67 13.16
CA LEU A 177 35.15 4.22 11.99
C LEU A 177 35.92 4.62 10.72
N ILE A 178 36.37 3.62 9.95
CA ILE A 178 36.87 3.81 8.58
C ILE A 178 35.75 3.35 7.64
N TYR A 179 35.19 4.27 6.86
CA TYR A 179 34.28 3.94 5.77
C TYR A 179 35.09 3.75 4.48
N PRO A 180 34.96 2.62 3.75
CA PRO A 180 35.51 2.52 2.42
C PRO A 180 34.62 3.31 1.45
N CYS A 181 35.17 4.39 0.87
CA CYS A 181 34.61 5.03 -0.31
C CYS A 181 34.83 4.08 -1.51
N GLY A 182 33.77 3.43 -1.96
CA GLY A 182 33.78 2.68 -3.21
C GLY A 182 33.64 3.62 -4.41
N SER A 183 34.76 4.09 -4.94
CA SER A 183 34.86 4.50 -6.34
C SER A 183 34.98 3.23 -7.19
N ASN A 184 34.09 3.05 -8.15
CA ASN A 184 34.32 2.10 -9.24
C ASN A 184 33.81 2.69 -10.55
N ASN A 185 34.54 3.70 -11.04
CA ASN A 185 34.61 3.97 -12.48
C ASN A 185 35.90 3.33 -12.98
N GLY A 186 35.76 2.19 -13.65
CA GLY A 186 36.87 1.46 -14.26
C GLY A 186 36.46 0.90 -15.62
N ARG A 187 36.87 1.64 -16.66
CA ARG A 187 37.11 1.29 -18.08
C ARG A 187 35.98 0.68 -18.91
#